data_AF-A0A7K2YQY3-F1
#
_entry.id   AF-A0A7K2YQY3-F1
#
_cell.length_a   1.000
_cell.length_b   1.000
_cell.length_c   1.000
_cell.angle_alpha   90.00
_cell.angle_beta   90.00
_cell.angle_gamma   90.00
#
_symmetry.space_group_name_H-M   'P 1'
#
loop_
_entity.id
_entity.type
_entity.pdbx_description
1 polymer ?
#
loop_
_entity_poly.entity_id
_entity_poly.type
_entity_poly.pdbx_seq_one_letter_code
_entity_poly.pdbx_strand_id
1 'polypeptide(L)'
;VRKRTPNRTGQWGVVPLDLTPAEIGADTWLDLRLPAVAAEAAGGAPGFVAGFGPESPIQQLACGSEGVRELHHVHLGALTDTLRSHDDLNVYLELPGRRAPVALIRDVPVVASTACDGVVVELLGRRRGGPVDVLVHTVLAPWFAPQRVTLDPDTDEFSLEPALRFAGPLTVTVRPAGTTDTTRRVARIGGDVDTVTLAVAAGSGTPTPADAVERSVVAHLAGHADAPTDSAAFPYLWAAAARPAPPRRPDAPTRCAESLGTDPALALIAASRTGLAADELVVPLIRSGLAAHRFREMPAPQRVLRVWETAPLAALLLTSPLLPYLSGHALWDPDELDPDEHALLAQVDRRCGPTARVLLAGGALPDPQDSGFGEHPERMEALPPGQLDAIVRDMNPIPAWPLDADTRFLAVLEAFTAREALREAPYDLAEYLDAVLVYVADPRLSELRAAIALRDRPTSTNRRTQWQLVPALSLGCALVARQAAQHGGAAVPLERGLRDAWAWVARSAPKLAAQDIELAEFTLAGFQAHE
;
A
#
# COMPACT_ATOMS: atom_id res chain seq x y z
N VAL A 1 -28.46 9.13 -5.11
CA VAL A 1 -27.76 8.55 -6.30
C VAL A 1 -28.27 7.14 -6.62
N ARG A 2 -28.71 6.85 -7.86
CA ARG A 2 -29.06 5.48 -8.31
C ARG A 2 -27.78 4.73 -8.73
N LYS A 3 -27.47 3.60 -8.09
CA LYS A 3 -26.78 2.48 -8.74
C LYS A 3 -27.65 1.24 -8.52
N ARG A 4 -28.24 0.72 -9.60
CA ARG A 4 -29.04 -0.52 -9.60
C ARG A 4 -28.06 -1.67 -9.36
N THR A 5 -28.07 -2.26 -8.18
CA THR A 5 -27.41 -3.54 -7.89
C THR A 5 -28.26 -4.66 -8.51
N PRO A 6 -27.74 -5.46 -9.46
CA PRO A 6 -28.50 -6.56 -10.05
C PRO A 6 -28.36 -7.79 -9.15
N ASN A 7 -28.99 -7.80 -7.97
CA ASN A 7 -29.15 -9.02 -7.19
C ASN A 7 -30.56 -9.57 -7.38
N ARG A 8 -30.63 -10.82 -7.85
CA ARG A 8 -31.83 -11.61 -8.18
C ARG A 8 -32.72 -11.96 -6.96
N THR A 9 -32.49 -11.33 -5.80
CA THR A 9 -33.15 -11.63 -4.51
C THR A 9 -34.07 -10.51 -4.00
N GLY A 10 -34.16 -9.37 -4.69
CA GLY A 10 -35.10 -8.29 -4.32
C GLY A 10 -34.77 -7.53 -3.03
N GLN A 11 -33.62 -7.79 -2.40
CA GLN A 11 -33.13 -7.03 -1.24
C GLN A 11 -32.43 -5.74 -1.71
N TRP A 12 -32.81 -4.60 -1.12
CA TRP A 12 -32.23 -3.28 -1.38
C TRP A 12 -31.34 -2.85 -0.21
N GLY A 13 -30.23 -2.17 -0.52
CA GLY A 13 -29.27 -1.63 0.45
C GLY A 13 -29.02 -0.14 0.20
N VAL A 14 -28.51 0.55 1.21
CA VAL A 14 -28.13 1.97 1.16
C VAL A 14 -26.60 2.05 1.19
N VAL A 15 -26.00 2.75 0.22
CA VAL A 15 -24.58 3.08 0.24
C VAL A 15 -24.45 4.52 0.76
N PRO A 16 -23.84 4.73 1.93
CA PRO A 16 -23.65 6.08 2.46
C PRO A 16 -22.72 6.88 1.56
N LEU A 17 -22.99 8.17 1.41
CA LEU A 17 -22.08 9.12 0.76
C LEU A 17 -21.10 9.68 1.79
N ASP A 18 -19.79 9.58 1.55
CA ASP A 18 -18.80 10.30 2.34
C ASP A 18 -18.69 11.75 1.83
N LEU A 19 -18.86 12.71 2.75
CA LEU A 19 -18.84 14.14 2.50
C LEU A 19 -17.91 14.84 3.49
N THR A 20 -17.32 15.93 3.04
CA THR A 20 -16.62 16.90 3.89
C THR A 20 -17.54 18.10 4.15
N PRO A 21 -17.44 18.79 5.30
CA PRO A 21 -18.19 20.02 5.57
C PRO A 21 -17.90 21.15 4.58
N ALA A 22 -16.73 21.15 3.94
CA ALA A 22 -16.45 22.05 2.82
C ALA A 22 -17.39 21.85 1.62
N GLU A 23 -17.94 20.64 1.44
CA GLU A 23 -18.93 20.31 0.41
C GLU A 23 -20.38 20.64 0.84
N ILE A 24 -20.58 21.08 2.09
CA ILE A 24 -21.88 21.41 2.66
C ILE A 24 -22.01 22.94 2.79
N GLY A 25 -22.63 23.54 1.78
CA GLY A 25 -23.06 24.93 1.80
C GLY A 25 -24.54 25.08 2.19
N ALA A 26 -24.98 26.33 2.34
CA ALA A 26 -26.37 26.67 2.69
C ALA A 26 -27.40 26.09 1.69
N ASP A 27 -27.00 25.82 0.45
CA ASP A 27 -27.85 25.27 -0.61
C ASP A 27 -27.50 23.81 -0.98
N THR A 28 -26.75 23.08 -0.13
CA THR A 28 -26.43 21.67 -0.40
C THR A 28 -27.61 20.77 -0.07
N TRP A 29 -28.02 19.97 -1.05
CA TRP A 29 -29.09 18.99 -0.96
C TRP A 29 -28.58 17.58 -1.29
N LEU A 30 -29.10 16.58 -0.58
CA LEU A 30 -28.87 15.17 -0.86
C LEU A 30 -30.10 14.56 -1.54
N ASP A 31 -29.90 14.11 -2.77
CA ASP A 31 -30.95 13.50 -3.59
C ASP A 31 -30.99 11.97 -3.43
N LEU A 32 -32.05 11.52 -2.77
CA LEU A 32 -32.28 10.11 -2.45
C LEU A 32 -33.47 9.57 -3.22
N ARG A 33 -33.24 8.48 -3.95
CA ARG A 33 -34.31 7.73 -4.62
C ARG A 33 -34.58 6.45 -3.87
N LEU A 34 -35.75 6.35 -3.24
CA LEU A 34 -36.14 5.17 -2.48
C LEU A 34 -36.79 4.12 -3.40
N PRO A 35 -36.51 2.82 -3.19
CA PRO A 35 -37.31 1.76 -3.78
C PRO A 35 -38.77 1.84 -3.33
N ALA A 36 -39.73 1.43 -4.17
CA ALA A 36 -41.16 1.47 -3.84
C ALA A 36 -41.50 0.81 -2.48
N VAL A 37 -40.86 -0.32 -2.18
CA VAL A 37 -41.02 -1.04 -0.91
C VAL A 37 -40.55 -0.21 0.31
N ALA A 38 -39.48 0.58 0.15
CA ALA A 38 -38.97 1.46 1.21
C ALA A 38 -39.84 2.72 1.36
N ALA A 39 -40.34 3.26 0.24
CA ALA A 39 -41.24 4.41 0.22
C ALA A 39 -42.60 4.09 0.86
N GLU A 40 -43.14 2.89 0.62
CA GLU A 40 -44.35 2.38 1.27
C GLU A 40 -44.12 2.16 2.77
N ALA A 41 -42.99 1.55 3.16
CA ALA A 41 -42.65 1.37 4.57
C ALA A 41 -42.47 2.70 5.32
N ALA A 42 -41.93 3.74 4.66
CA ALA A 42 -41.73 5.06 5.24
C ALA A 42 -43.01 5.92 5.32
N GLY A 43 -44.18 5.40 4.92
CA GLY A 43 -45.44 6.12 5.05
C GLY A 43 -45.59 7.34 4.11
N GLY A 44 -44.84 7.38 3.00
CA GLY A 44 -44.93 8.42 1.97
C GLY A 44 -43.99 9.62 2.14
N ALA A 45 -43.52 9.92 3.36
CA ALA A 45 -42.52 10.96 3.62
C ALA A 45 -41.47 10.45 4.61
N PRO A 46 -40.30 9.97 4.14
CA PRO A 46 -39.25 9.46 5.02
C PRO A 46 -38.68 10.56 5.94
N GLY A 47 -38.49 10.21 7.21
CA GLY A 47 -37.76 11.03 8.16
C GLY A 47 -36.24 10.94 7.94
N PHE A 48 -35.52 12.02 8.21
CA PHE A 48 -34.07 12.05 8.19
C PHE A 48 -33.55 12.68 9.49
N VAL A 49 -32.52 12.06 10.05
CA VAL A 49 -31.87 12.55 11.26
C VAL A 49 -30.36 12.53 11.09
N ALA A 50 -29.66 13.44 11.74
CA ALA A 50 -28.22 13.44 11.81
C ALA A 50 -27.74 13.21 13.24
N GLY A 51 -26.66 12.45 13.44
CA GLY A 51 -26.09 12.17 14.75
C GLY A 51 -24.88 11.24 14.72
N PHE A 52 -24.33 10.92 15.90
CA PHE A 52 -23.13 10.07 16.03
C PHE A 52 -23.41 8.58 15.82
N GLY A 53 -24.67 8.17 15.98
CA GLY A 53 -25.10 6.78 15.92
C GLY A 53 -26.59 6.68 15.63
N PRO A 54 -27.08 5.50 15.22
CA PRO A 54 -28.49 5.30 14.92
C PRO A 54 -29.40 5.54 16.13
N GLU A 55 -28.90 5.40 17.36
CA GLU A 55 -29.69 5.62 18.59
C GLU A 55 -29.52 7.04 19.18
N SER A 56 -28.67 7.88 18.60
CA SER A 56 -28.31 9.20 19.15
C SER A 56 -28.50 10.30 18.10
N PRO A 57 -29.76 10.60 17.71
CA PRO A 57 -30.05 11.68 16.79
C PRO A 57 -29.85 13.02 17.49
N ILE A 58 -29.15 13.93 16.84
CA ILE A 58 -28.83 15.27 17.34
C ILE A 58 -29.72 16.30 16.65
N GLN A 59 -30.02 16.09 15.37
CA GLN A 59 -30.81 17.02 14.57
C GLN A 59 -31.73 16.29 13.60
N GLN A 60 -32.95 16.78 13.43
CA GLN A 60 -33.87 16.32 12.40
C GLN A 60 -33.70 17.17 11.13
N LEU A 61 -33.69 16.52 9.97
CA LEU A 61 -33.48 17.17 8.68
C LEU A 61 -34.79 17.31 7.92
N ALA A 62 -34.98 18.48 7.31
CA ALA A 62 -36.11 18.72 6.42
C ALA A 62 -35.92 17.95 5.11
N CYS A 63 -36.99 17.29 4.66
CA CYS A 63 -37.06 16.62 3.37
C CYS A 63 -38.11 17.30 2.48
N GLY A 64 -37.70 17.71 1.29
CA GLY A 64 -38.60 18.11 0.21
C GLY A 64 -38.91 16.95 -0.73
N SER A 65 -40.07 16.99 -1.40
CA SER A 65 -40.42 16.08 -2.49
C SER A 65 -40.99 16.88 -3.66
N GLU A 66 -40.30 16.92 -4.81
CA GLU A 66 -40.82 17.58 -6.02
C GLU A 66 -41.36 16.56 -7.02
N GLY A 67 -42.68 16.64 -7.29
CA GLY A 67 -43.33 16.25 -8.55
C GLY A 67 -43.30 14.80 -9.02
N VAL A 68 -42.36 13.98 -8.54
CA VAL A 68 -42.15 12.58 -8.90
C VAL A 68 -42.03 11.82 -7.58
N ARG A 69 -42.97 10.90 -7.31
CA ARG A 69 -43.14 10.13 -6.06
C ARG A 69 -41.93 9.31 -5.58
N GLU A 70 -40.76 9.46 -6.18
CA GLU A 70 -39.58 8.64 -5.94
C GLU A 70 -38.31 9.42 -5.54
N LEU A 71 -38.25 10.75 -5.70
CA LEU A 71 -37.04 11.54 -5.38
C LEU A 71 -37.27 12.41 -4.13
N HIS A 72 -36.40 12.23 -3.14
CA HIS A 72 -36.40 12.93 -1.86
C HIS A 72 -35.16 13.83 -1.77
N HIS A 73 -35.38 15.09 -1.43
CA HIS A 73 -34.32 16.09 -1.30
C HIS A 73 -34.12 16.40 0.18
N VAL A 74 -32.98 16.00 0.74
CA VAL A 74 -32.64 16.26 2.14
C VAL A 74 -31.72 17.47 2.21
N HIS A 75 -32.12 18.51 2.95
CA HIS A 75 -31.32 19.72 3.07
C HIS A 75 -30.13 19.49 4.01
N LEU A 76 -28.95 19.21 3.44
CA LEU A 76 -27.72 19.05 4.22
C LEU A 76 -27.19 20.40 4.72
N GLY A 77 -27.51 21.50 4.05
CA GLY A 77 -27.13 22.85 4.50
C GLY A 77 -27.61 23.19 5.91
N ALA A 78 -28.70 22.57 6.38
CA ALA A 78 -29.18 22.70 7.77
C ALA A 78 -28.19 22.15 8.82
N LEU A 79 -27.20 21.36 8.42
CA LEU A 79 -26.18 20.79 9.30
C LEU A 79 -25.00 21.73 9.53
N THR A 80 -24.90 22.85 8.81
CA THR A 80 -23.74 23.74 8.86
C THR A 80 -23.39 24.18 10.29
N ASP A 81 -24.38 24.56 11.09
CA ASP A 81 -24.14 24.97 12.49
C ASP A 81 -23.82 23.79 13.42
N THR A 82 -24.38 22.61 13.13
CA THR A 82 -24.13 21.38 13.88
C THR A 82 -22.74 20.83 13.59
N LEU A 83 -22.28 20.90 12.35
CA LEU A 83 -20.92 20.52 11.94
C LEU A 83 -19.86 21.46 12.53
N ARG A 84 -20.18 22.75 12.74
CA ARG A 84 -19.29 23.66 13.49
C ARG A 84 -19.03 23.23 14.94
N SER A 85 -19.90 22.40 15.50
CA SER A 85 -19.82 21.95 16.89
C SER A 85 -19.37 20.50 17.04
N HIS A 86 -19.24 19.75 15.94
CA HIS A 86 -18.99 18.31 15.96
C HIS A 86 -18.13 17.85 14.77
N ASP A 87 -17.07 17.09 15.05
CA ASP A 87 -16.03 16.70 14.07
C ASP A 87 -16.52 15.68 13.02
N ASP A 88 -17.53 14.88 13.38
CA ASP A 88 -18.17 13.89 12.52
C ASP A 88 -19.68 13.81 12.74
N LEU A 89 -20.41 13.52 11.67
CA LEU A 89 -21.86 13.42 11.71
C LEU A 89 -22.36 12.43 10.66
N ASN A 90 -23.12 11.43 11.10
CA ASN A 90 -23.83 10.55 10.17
C ASN A 90 -25.23 11.10 9.91
N VAL A 91 -25.67 11.04 8.65
CA VAL A 91 -27.06 11.27 8.25
C VAL A 91 -27.73 9.92 8.04
N TYR A 92 -28.87 9.74 8.69
CA TYR A 92 -29.67 8.53 8.68
C TYR A 92 -31.04 8.78 8.07
N LEU A 93 -31.48 7.81 7.26
CA LEU A 93 -32.87 7.62 6.85
C LEU A 93 -33.62 6.84 7.93
N GLU A 94 -34.74 7.38 8.41
CA GLU A 94 -35.62 6.71 9.35
C GLU A 94 -36.57 5.76 8.62
N LEU A 95 -36.48 4.48 8.95
CA LEU A 95 -37.36 3.42 8.48
C LEU A 95 -38.06 2.76 9.69
N PRO A 96 -39.23 2.12 9.51
CA PRO A 96 -39.87 1.40 10.60
C PRO A 96 -38.91 0.37 11.22
N GLY A 97 -38.59 0.55 12.51
CA GLY A 97 -37.74 -0.34 13.28
C GLY A 97 -36.23 -0.24 13.01
N ARG A 98 -35.74 0.66 12.15
CA ARG A 98 -34.29 0.86 11.93
C ARG A 98 -33.94 2.22 11.32
N ARG A 99 -32.73 2.69 11.57
CA ARG A 99 -32.12 3.85 10.90
C ARG A 99 -31.02 3.38 9.95
N ALA A 100 -31.10 3.79 8.68
CA ALA A 100 -30.14 3.41 7.65
C ALA A 100 -29.22 4.59 7.32
N PRO A 101 -27.89 4.45 7.40
CA PRO A 101 -26.97 5.54 7.09
C PRO A 101 -27.03 5.88 5.59
N VAL A 102 -27.21 7.15 5.25
CA VAL A 102 -27.29 7.66 3.87
C VAL A 102 -26.14 8.60 3.52
N ALA A 103 -25.52 9.23 4.51
CA ALA A 103 -24.29 10.01 4.35
C ALA A 103 -23.48 10.02 5.64
N LEU A 104 -22.17 10.20 5.52
CA LEU A 104 -21.25 10.42 6.61
C LEU A 104 -20.47 11.70 6.28
N ILE A 105 -20.50 12.64 7.21
CA ILE A 105 -19.88 13.95 7.07
C ILE A 105 -18.73 13.99 8.07
N ARG A 106 -17.48 14.18 7.61
CA ARG A 106 -16.28 14.23 8.47
C ARG A 106 -15.45 15.44 8.13
N ASP A 107 -15.10 16.25 9.14
CA ASP A 107 -14.50 17.57 8.89
C ASP A 107 -12.97 17.59 8.76
N VAL A 108 -12.19 16.85 9.55
CA VAL A 108 -10.76 17.18 9.61
C VAL A 108 -9.86 15.94 9.66
N PRO A 109 -8.76 15.91 8.88
CA PRO A 109 -7.62 15.04 9.21
C PRO A 109 -7.17 15.27 10.67
N VAL A 110 -6.51 14.30 11.30
CA VAL A 110 -6.07 14.40 12.72
C VAL A 110 -5.33 15.70 13.05
N VAL A 111 -4.62 16.26 12.07
CA VAL A 111 -4.05 17.61 12.07
C VAL A 111 -4.19 18.21 10.66
N ALA A 112 -4.57 19.48 10.55
CA ALA A 112 -4.71 20.16 9.27
C ALA A 112 -3.36 20.66 8.70
N SER A 113 -2.51 21.23 9.56
CA SER A 113 -1.18 21.71 9.16
C SER A 113 -0.23 21.85 10.36
N THR A 114 1.05 22.16 10.10
CA THR A 114 2.07 22.38 11.13
C THR A 114 2.74 23.72 10.94
N ALA A 115 2.96 24.45 12.03
CA ALA A 115 3.85 25.62 12.07
C ALA A 115 5.09 25.30 12.91
N CYS A 116 6.22 25.95 12.60
CA CYS A 116 7.45 25.78 13.37
C CYS A 116 8.23 27.08 13.41
N ASP A 117 8.67 27.47 14.60
CA ASP A 117 9.53 28.65 14.83
C ASP A 117 11.03 28.32 14.86
N GLY A 118 11.37 27.05 14.57
CA GLY A 118 12.72 26.49 14.60
C GLY A 118 13.04 25.73 15.89
N VAL A 119 12.24 25.87 16.95
CA VAL A 119 12.40 25.16 18.22
C VAL A 119 11.13 24.41 18.59
N VAL A 120 9.98 25.03 18.44
CA VAL A 120 8.67 24.49 18.78
C VAL A 120 7.89 24.25 17.49
N VAL A 121 7.25 23.08 17.41
CA VAL A 121 6.29 22.74 16.36
C VAL A 121 4.90 22.81 16.94
N GLU A 122 4.02 23.54 16.27
CA GLU A 122 2.60 23.70 16.60
C GLU A 122 1.75 22.91 15.58
N LEU A 123 0.82 22.10 16.09
CA LEU A 123 -0.16 21.33 15.33
C LEU A 123 -1.42 22.17 15.14
N LEU A 124 -1.60 22.70 13.93
CA LEU A 124 -2.71 23.58 13.61
C LEU A 124 -3.92 22.78 13.13
N GLY A 125 -5.09 23.08 13.70
CA GLY A 125 -6.34 22.40 13.37
C GLY A 125 -6.33 20.93 13.78
N ARG A 126 -5.72 20.60 14.93
CA ARG A 126 -5.76 19.26 15.50
C ARG A 126 -7.19 18.88 15.89
N ARG A 127 -7.61 17.67 15.53
CA ARG A 127 -8.90 17.11 15.96
C ARG A 127 -8.93 16.99 17.49
N ARG A 128 -10.03 17.43 18.11
CA ARG A 128 -10.22 17.29 19.55
C ARG A 128 -10.65 15.86 19.86
N GLY A 129 -9.87 15.16 20.67
CA GLY A 129 -10.22 13.82 21.12
C GLY A 129 -9.00 12.89 21.18
N GLY A 130 -8.67 12.50 22.41
CA GLY A 130 -7.62 11.51 22.68
C GLY A 130 -6.18 12.00 22.50
N PRO A 131 -5.21 11.34 23.15
CA PRO A 131 -3.81 11.62 22.92
C PRO A 131 -3.40 11.25 21.48
N VAL A 132 -2.36 11.90 20.96
CA VAL A 132 -1.78 11.62 19.64
C VAL A 132 -0.30 11.30 19.76
N ASP A 133 0.18 10.41 18.89
CA ASP A 133 1.62 10.18 18.71
C ASP A 133 2.13 11.00 17.53
N VAL A 134 3.21 11.73 17.78
CA VAL A 134 3.90 12.58 16.82
C VAL A 134 5.30 12.03 16.56
N LEU A 135 5.64 11.91 15.28
CA LEU A 135 6.91 11.37 14.81
C LEU A 135 7.58 12.37 13.88
N VAL A 136 8.78 12.83 14.26
CA VAL A 136 9.53 13.80 13.46
C VAL A 136 10.72 13.12 12.81
N HIS A 137 10.75 13.13 11.49
CA HIS A 137 11.83 12.57 10.68
C HIS A 137 12.60 13.69 9.99
N THR A 138 13.90 13.47 9.77
CA THR A 138 14.68 14.32 8.88
C THR A 138 14.47 13.87 7.44
N VAL A 139 14.36 14.83 6.52
CA VAL A 139 14.24 14.53 5.09
C VAL A 139 15.60 14.21 4.48
N LEU A 140 16.67 14.83 5.00
CA LEU A 140 18.03 14.71 4.46
C LEU A 140 18.86 13.57 5.07
N ALA A 141 18.38 12.93 6.15
CA ALA A 141 18.98 11.75 6.76
C ALA A 141 17.88 10.79 7.28
N PRO A 142 17.06 10.20 6.38
CA PRO A 142 15.88 9.41 6.74
C PRO A 142 16.16 8.13 7.56
N TRP A 143 17.43 7.73 7.68
CA TRP A 143 17.89 6.61 8.49
C TRP A 143 18.13 6.97 9.96
N PHE A 144 18.05 8.25 10.33
CA PHE A 144 18.06 8.66 11.72
C PHE A 144 16.76 8.26 12.41
N ALA A 145 16.89 7.83 13.67
CA ALA A 145 15.74 7.53 14.49
C ALA A 145 14.85 8.78 14.61
N PRO A 146 13.53 8.67 14.43
CA PRO A 146 12.64 9.80 14.59
C PRO A 146 12.54 10.23 16.05
N GLN A 147 12.36 11.53 16.28
CA GLN A 147 11.88 12.02 17.58
C GLN A 147 10.43 11.55 17.74
N ARG A 148 10.12 10.94 18.88
CA ARG A 148 8.77 10.47 19.22
C ARG A 148 8.23 11.27 20.39
N VAL A 149 7.04 11.83 20.24
CA VAL A 149 6.35 12.58 21.29
C VAL A 149 4.90 12.14 21.34
N THR A 150 4.40 11.77 22.52
CA THR A 150 2.95 11.58 22.73
C THR A 150 2.40 12.86 23.33
N LEU A 151 1.41 13.46 22.68
CA LEU A 151 0.75 14.68 23.14
C LEU A 151 -0.60 14.36 23.75
N ASP A 152 -0.85 14.96 24.91
CA ASP A 152 -2.14 14.91 25.58
C ASP A 152 -3.24 15.56 24.72
N PRO A 153 -4.53 15.29 25.00
CA PRO A 153 -5.65 15.85 24.22
C PRO A 153 -5.67 17.37 24.12
N ASP A 154 -5.11 18.07 25.12
CA ASP A 154 -5.15 19.53 25.25
C ASP A 154 -3.82 20.22 24.88
N THR A 155 -2.85 19.48 24.33
CA THR A 155 -1.52 20.00 23.99
C THR A 155 -1.28 19.99 22.49
N ASP A 156 -1.16 21.16 21.86
CA ASP A 156 -0.98 21.28 20.41
C ASP A 156 0.48 21.58 20.00
N GLU A 157 1.38 21.73 20.96
CA GLU A 157 2.76 22.12 20.70
C GLU A 157 3.77 21.15 21.32
N PHE A 158 4.94 21.04 20.71
CA PHE A 158 6.07 20.30 21.27
C PHE A 158 7.41 20.86 20.82
N SER A 159 8.44 20.64 21.64
CA SER A 159 9.80 21.09 21.34
C SER A 159 10.58 20.06 20.53
N LEU A 160 11.27 20.54 19.49
CA LEU A 160 12.24 19.77 18.73
C LEU A 160 13.50 19.51 19.55
N GLU A 161 14.01 18.29 19.47
CA GLU A 161 15.32 17.94 19.98
C GLU A 161 16.42 18.80 19.31
N PRO A 162 17.50 19.15 20.03
CA PRO A 162 18.55 20.03 19.50
C PRO A 162 19.11 19.60 18.14
N ALA A 163 19.23 18.29 17.89
CA ALA A 163 19.72 17.75 16.63
C ALA A 163 18.79 18.04 15.44
N LEU A 164 17.48 18.14 15.66
CA LEU A 164 16.48 18.37 14.60
C LEU A 164 16.28 19.85 14.26
N ARG A 165 16.58 20.77 15.19
CA ARG A 165 16.43 22.22 15.00
C ARG A 165 17.22 22.77 13.80
N PHE A 166 18.34 22.13 13.48
CA PHE A 166 19.23 22.50 12.37
C PHE A 166 19.36 21.40 11.31
N ALA A 167 18.50 20.38 11.32
CA ALA A 167 18.56 19.25 10.39
C ALA A 167 18.00 19.57 8.99
N GLY A 168 17.60 20.82 8.75
CA GLY A 168 16.96 21.23 7.50
C GLY A 168 15.49 20.82 7.45
N PRO A 169 14.94 20.49 6.27
CA PRO A 169 13.52 20.13 6.15
C PRO A 169 13.19 18.87 6.95
N LEU A 170 12.07 18.91 7.65
CA LEU A 170 11.54 17.81 8.47
C LEU A 170 10.19 17.34 7.95
N THR A 171 9.84 16.10 8.22
CA THR A 171 8.47 15.58 8.06
C THR A 171 7.91 15.17 9.41
N VAL A 172 6.70 15.65 9.71
CA VAL A 172 5.97 15.34 10.94
C VAL A 172 4.82 14.43 10.59
N THR A 173 4.81 13.23 11.15
CA THR A 173 3.71 12.28 11.04
C THR A 173 2.91 12.28 12.35
N VAL A 174 1.62 12.53 12.26
CA VAL A 174 0.69 12.56 13.43
C VAL A 174 -0.34 11.46 13.27
N ARG A 175 -0.61 10.73 14.35
CA ARG A 175 -1.60 9.65 14.43
C ARG A 175 -2.24 9.57 15.82
N PRO A 176 -3.40 8.93 16.01
CA PRO A 176 -3.95 8.65 17.33
C PRO A 176 -2.97 7.86 18.21
N ALA A 177 -2.96 8.09 19.51
CA ALA A 177 -2.08 7.35 20.42
C ALA A 177 -2.55 5.90 20.60
N GLY A 178 -1.59 4.98 20.78
CA GLY A 178 -1.89 3.56 20.94
C GLY A 178 -2.28 2.84 19.64
N THR A 179 -2.32 3.55 18.50
CA THR A 179 -2.25 2.88 17.21
C THR A 179 -0.91 2.15 17.14
N THR A 180 -0.93 0.82 17.03
CA THR A 180 0.28 -0.01 16.97
C THR A 180 1.32 0.60 16.02
N ASP A 181 2.60 0.50 16.39
CA ASP A 181 3.75 1.13 15.72
C ASP A 181 3.87 0.68 14.25
N THR A 182 3.04 1.25 13.39
CA THR A 182 3.09 1.15 11.94
C THR A 182 4.07 2.18 11.38
N THR A 183 4.98 2.73 12.20
CA THR A 183 6.02 3.71 11.82
C THR A 183 7.01 3.22 10.77
N ARG A 184 6.94 1.95 10.37
CA ARG A 184 7.62 1.42 9.19
C ARG A 184 6.73 1.42 7.94
N ARG A 185 5.53 1.99 7.98
CA ARG A 185 4.73 2.25 6.79
C ARG A 185 5.10 3.65 6.29
N VAL A 186 5.71 3.69 5.10
CA VAL A 186 5.81 4.90 4.28
C VAL A 186 4.46 5.61 4.32
N ALA A 187 4.48 6.95 4.44
CA ALA A 187 3.31 7.79 4.24
C ALA A 187 2.54 7.30 3.00
N ARG A 188 1.47 6.55 3.26
CA ARG A 188 0.58 6.05 2.22
C ARG A 188 -0.08 7.30 1.63
N ILE A 189 0.02 7.47 0.33
CA ILE A 189 -1.04 8.21 -0.37
C ILE A 189 -2.27 7.32 -0.15
N GLY A 190 -3.32 7.83 0.52
CA GLY A 190 -4.48 7.04 0.99
C GLY A 190 -4.26 6.32 2.33
N GLY A 191 -3.91 7.08 3.38
CA GLY A 191 -3.58 6.61 4.72
C GLY A 191 -4.58 5.68 5.41
N ASP A 192 -4.10 5.06 6.50
CA ASP A 192 -4.94 4.94 7.70
C ASP A 192 -5.59 6.31 7.90
N VAL A 193 -6.92 6.39 7.92
CA VAL A 193 -7.68 7.63 7.70
C VAL A 193 -7.28 8.75 8.68
N ASP A 194 -6.60 8.38 9.77
CA ASP A 194 -6.16 9.25 10.85
C ASP A 194 -4.64 9.55 10.89
N THR A 195 -3.85 9.16 9.87
CA THR A 195 -2.40 9.47 9.81
C THR A 195 -2.08 10.56 8.80
N VAL A 196 -1.49 11.67 9.24
CA VAL A 196 -1.13 12.82 8.39
C VAL A 196 0.39 13.02 8.42
N THR A 197 1.03 13.22 7.27
CA THR A 197 2.44 13.61 7.18
C THR A 197 2.57 15.01 6.58
N LEU A 198 3.19 15.93 7.32
CA LEU A 198 3.30 17.33 6.98
C LEU A 198 4.77 17.75 6.89
N ALA A 199 5.08 18.65 5.96
CA ALA A 199 6.41 19.23 5.84
C ALA A 199 6.57 20.38 6.83
N VAL A 200 7.68 20.38 7.56
CA VAL A 200 8.06 21.46 8.46
C VAL A 200 9.31 22.14 7.92
N ALA A 201 9.20 23.45 7.68
CA ALA A 201 10.33 24.32 7.35
C ALA A 201 11.13 24.64 8.63
N ALA A 202 11.80 23.65 9.21
CA ALA A 202 12.84 23.93 10.20
C ALA A 202 14.02 24.63 9.48
N GLY A 203 14.85 25.37 10.24
CA GLY A 203 15.81 26.34 9.71
C GLY A 203 16.76 25.83 8.62
N SER A 204 17.47 26.77 7.96
CA SER A 204 18.42 26.43 6.88
C SER A 204 19.65 25.70 7.42
N GLY A 205 19.59 24.37 7.46
CA GLY A 205 20.68 23.53 7.96
C GLY A 205 20.72 22.16 7.30
N THR A 206 21.67 21.34 7.70
CA THR A 206 21.80 19.94 7.28
C THR A 206 22.07 19.08 8.51
N PRO A 207 21.60 17.82 8.52
CA PRO A 207 21.96 16.87 9.58
C PRO A 207 23.49 16.78 9.72
N THR A 208 23.98 16.50 10.93
CA THR A 208 25.41 16.28 11.16
C THR A 208 25.77 14.83 10.84
N PRO A 209 26.48 14.54 9.73
CA PRO A 209 26.82 13.18 9.36
C PRO A 209 27.93 12.63 10.25
N ALA A 210 27.88 11.34 10.57
CA ALA A 210 28.88 10.64 11.38
C ALA A 210 30.20 10.42 10.62
N ASP A 211 30.13 10.19 9.30
CA ASP A 211 31.29 9.91 8.47
C ASP A 211 31.21 10.54 7.06
N ALA A 212 32.21 10.25 6.22
CA ALA A 212 32.29 10.79 4.86
C ALA A 212 31.26 10.17 3.89
N VAL A 213 30.89 8.91 4.10
CA VAL A 213 29.93 8.19 3.26
C VAL A 213 28.55 8.77 3.51
N GLU A 214 28.14 8.88 4.77
CA GLU A 214 26.89 9.51 5.17
C GLU A 214 26.82 10.97 4.68
N ARG A 215 27.92 11.73 4.81
CA ARG A 215 28.02 13.10 4.30
C ARG A 215 27.74 13.20 2.81
N SER A 216 28.23 12.25 2.00
CA SER A 216 27.95 12.25 0.56
C SER A 216 26.47 12.02 0.24
N VAL A 217 25.78 11.15 0.99
CA VAL A 217 24.35 10.88 0.78
C VAL A 217 23.53 12.10 1.23
N VAL A 218 23.85 12.71 2.37
CA VAL A 218 23.21 13.96 2.82
C VAL A 218 23.39 15.07 1.79
N ALA A 219 24.60 15.24 1.24
CA ALA A 219 24.88 16.22 0.20
C ALA A 219 24.06 15.96 -1.07
N HIS A 220 23.89 14.69 -1.47
CA HIS A 220 23.03 14.30 -2.59
C HIS A 220 21.56 14.68 -2.34
N LEU A 221 21.00 14.29 -1.19
CA LEU A 221 19.61 14.59 -0.83
C LEU A 221 19.35 16.09 -0.70
N ALA A 222 20.35 16.85 -0.27
CA ALA A 222 20.29 18.31 -0.20
C ALA A 222 20.44 18.99 -1.58
N GLY A 223 20.72 18.23 -2.64
CA GLY A 223 20.86 18.72 -4.01
C GLY A 223 22.24 19.29 -4.36
N HIS A 224 23.26 19.04 -3.53
CA HIS A 224 24.62 19.56 -3.70
C HIS A 224 25.59 18.57 -4.35
N ALA A 225 25.19 17.30 -4.52
CA ALA A 225 26.02 16.25 -5.11
C ALA A 225 25.17 15.24 -5.90
N ASP A 226 25.84 14.43 -6.72
CA ASP A 226 25.24 13.26 -7.37
C ASP A 226 25.09 12.09 -6.38
N ALA A 227 24.26 11.12 -6.74
CA ALA A 227 24.04 9.95 -5.90
C ALA A 227 25.34 9.12 -5.80
N PRO A 228 25.79 8.75 -4.59
CA PRO A 228 26.98 7.94 -4.44
C PRO A 228 26.75 6.54 -5.01
N THR A 229 27.76 6.00 -5.69
CA THR A 229 27.76 4.65 -6.27
C THR A 229 28.57 3.65 -5.45
N ASP A 230 29.25 4.09 -4.39
CA ASP A 230 30.01 3.22 -3.48
C ASP A 230 29.05 2.33 -2.68
N SER A 231 29.34 1.03 -2.65
CA SER A 231 28.65 0.03 -1.85
C SER A 231 28.55 0.37 -0.36
N ALA A 232 29.50 1.14 0.18
CA ALA A 232 29.44 1.62 1.56
C ALA A 232 28.21 2.52 1.81
N ALA A 233 27.71 3.21 0.78
CA ALA A 233 26.55 4.09 0.87
C ALA A 233 25.21 3.35 0.78
N PHE A 234 25.20 2.08 0.35
CA PHE A 234 23.96 1.35 0.05
C PHE A 234 22.93 1.31 1.20
N PRO A 235 23.30 1.13 2.49
CA PRO A 235 22.31 1.19 3.57
C PRO A 235 21.55 2.52 3.62
N TYR A 236 22.25 3.63 3.36
CA TYR A 236 21.66 4.97 3.31
C TYR A 236 20.82 5.20 2.05
N LEU A 237 21.25 4.64 0.91
CA LEU A 237 20.51 4.73 -0.36
C LEU A 237 19.20 3.93 -0.31
N TRP A 238 19.18 2.77 0.32
CA TRP A 238 17.93 2.04 0.60
C TRP A 238 16.96 2.89 1.42
N ALA A 239 17.43 3.48 2.52
CA ALA A 239 16.62 4.34 3.38
C ALA A 239 16.11 5.58 2.63
N ALA A 240 16.94 6.21 1.81
CA ALA A 240 16.55 7.35 0.98
C ALA A 240 15.53 6.97 -0.12
N ALA A 241 15.74 5.83 -0.79
CA ALA A 241 14.87 5.35 -1.86
C ALA A 241 13.47 4.93 -1.36
N ALA A 242 13.37 4.47 -0.11
CA ALA A 242 12.11 4.06 0.51
C ALA A 242 11.23 5.25 0.95
N ARG A 243 11.78 6.47 0.99
CA ARG A 243 11.12 7.65 1.57
C ARG A 243 10.60 8.63 0.52
N PRO A 244 9.65 9.51 0.89
CA PRO A 244 9.23 10.62 0.03
C PRO A 244 10.42 11.49 -0.38
N ALA A 245 10.35 12.04 -1.59
CA ALA A 245 11.45 12.84 -2.11
C ALA A 245 11.58 14.18 -1.36
N PRO A 246 12.81 14.66 -1.10
CA PRO A 246 13.04 16.01 -0.63
C PRO A 246 12.50 17.05 -1.63
N PRO A 247 11.91 18.18 -1.16
CA PRO A 247 11.37 19.22 -2.04
C PRO A 247 12.37 19.78 -3.06
N ARG A 248 13.65 19.89 -2.66
CA ARG A 248 14.72 20.39 -3.53
C ARG A 248 15.26 19.36 -4.52
N ARG A 249 14.96 18.08 -4.32
CA ARG A 249 15.48 16.98 -5.15
C ARG A 249 14.41 15.90 -5.34
N PRO A 250 13.35 16.19 -6.13
CA PRO A 250 12.21 15.28 -6.31
C PRO A 250 12.60 13.94 -6.97
N ASP A 251 13.73 13.90 -7.69
CA ASP A 251 14.29 12.69 -8.31
C ASP A 251 15.15 11.84 -7.35
N ALA A 252 15.46 12.32 -6.14
CA ALA A 252 16.43 11.65 -5.26
C ALA A 252 16.09 10.19 -4.92
N PRO A 253 14.84 9.81 -4.59
CA PRO A 253 14.54 8.40 -4.33
C PRO A 253 14.80 7.49 -5.53
N THR A 254 14.52 8.00 -6.75
CA THR A 254 14.79 7.27 -8.00
C THR A 254 16.29 7.14 -8.22
N ARG A 255 17.07 8.22 -8.07
CA ARG A 255 18.54 8.19 -8.21
C ARG A 255 19.23 7.29 -7.18
N CYS A 256 18.72 7.27 -5.95
CA CYS A 256 19.20 6.37 -4.91
C CYS A 256 18.93 4.91 -5.30
N ALA A 257 17.73 4.61 -5.80
CA ALA A 257 17.40 3.27 -6.29
C ALA A 257 18.25 2.85 -7.50
N GLU A 258 18.45 3.73 -8.48
CA GLU A 258 19.34 3.49 -9.64
C GLU A 258 20.76 3.12 -9.18
N SER A 259 21.28 3.82 -8.16
CA SER A 259 22.61 3.58 -7.61
C SER A 259 22.72 2.21 -6.92
N LEU A 260 21.65 1.71 -6.29
CA LEU A 260 21.61 0.33 -5.76
C LEU A 260 21.77 -0.71 -6.87
N GLY A 261 21.36 -0.40 -8.10
CA GLY A 261 21.48 -1.30 -9.25
C GLY A 261 22.92 -1.48 -9.77
N THR A 262 23.89 -0.72 -9.24
CA THR A 262 25.30 -0.76 -9.70
C THR A 262 26.06 -2.01 -9.23
N ASP A 263 25.78 -2.48 -8.01
CA ASP A 263 26.26 -3.76 -7.48
C ASP A 263 25.11 -4.48 -6.76
N PRO A 264 24.33 -5.30 -7.51
CA PRO A 264 23.13 -5.94 -7.00
C PRO A 264 23.33 -6.87 -5.82
N ALA A 265 24.44 -7.62 -5.79
CA ALA A 265 24.72 -8.54 -4.70
C ALA A 265 25.00 -7.78 -3.40
N LEU A 266 25.88 -6.78 -3.44
CA LEU A 266 26.17 -5.96 -2.27
C LEU A 266 24.97 -5.11 -1.85
N ALA A 267 24.16 -4.63 -2.80
CA ALA A 267 22.94 -3.88 -2.51
C ALA A 267 21.91 -4.72 -1.75
N LEU A 268 21.62 -5.95 -2.20
CA LEU A 268 20.70 -6.85 -1.50
C LEU A 268 21.24 -7.26 -0.12
N ILE A 269 22.55 -7.49 0.02
CA ILE A 269 23.15 -7.76 1.34
C ILE A 269 23.01 -6.53 2.26
N ALA A 270 23.22 -5.33 1.74
CA ALA A 270 23.10 -4.08 2.50
C ALA A 270 21.67 -3.79 2.97
N ALA A 271 20.64 -4.34 2.32
CA ALA A 271 19.24 -4.17 2.73
C ALA A 271 19.01 -4.59 4.20
N SER A 272 19.73 -5.61 4.68
CA SER A 272 19.68 -6.08 6.07
C SER A 272 20.13 -5.06 7.12
N ARG A 273 20.87 -4.04 6.72
CA ARG A 273 21.49 -3.03 7.62
C ARG A 273 20.71 -1.73 7.70
N THR A 274 19.53 -1.67 7.10
CA THR A 274 18.77 -0.42 6.91
C THR A 274 17.80 -0.13 8.05
N GLY A 275 17.41 -1.15 8.82
CA GLY A 275 16.34 -1.05 9.83
C GLY A 275 14.93 -0.90 9.27
N LEU A 276 14.78 -0.91 7.93
CA LEU A 276 13.51 -0.86 7.21
C LEU A 276 12.70 -2.15 7.44
N ALA A 277 11.37 -2.06 7.38
CA ALA A 277 10.52 -3.23 7.29
C ALA A 277 10.61 -3.87 5.90
N ALA A 278 10.19 -5.13 5.81
CA ALA A 278 10.19 -5.88 4.57
C ALA A 278 9.34 -5.22 3.46
N ASP A 279 8.24 -4.56 3.81
CA ASP A 279 7.37 -3.83 2.87
C ASP A 279 8.03 -2.54 2.33
N GLU A 280 8.81 -1.84 3.17
CA GLU A 280 9.58 -0.64 2.75
C GLU A 280 10.68 -0.95 1.73
N LEU A 281 11.17 -2.18 1.71
CA LEU A 281 12.19 -2.64 0.76
C LEU A 281 11.64 -2.87 -0.65
N VAL A 282 10.34 -3.10 -0.80
CA VAL A 282 9.76 -3.54 -2.09
C VAL A 282 9.89 -2.46 -3.17
N VAL A 283 9.56 -1.21 -2.84
CA VAL A 283 9.60 -0.11 -3.82
C VAL A 283 11.02 0.18 -4.31
N PRO A 284 12.04 0.34 -3.45
CA PRO A 284 13.42 0.51 -3.93
C PRO A 284 13.93 -0.72 -4.69
N LEU A 285 13.55 -1.93 -4.28
CA LEU A 285 13.93 -3.19 -4.95
C LEU A 285 13.40 -3.25 -6.40
N ILE A 286 12.17 -2.78 -6.64
CA ILE A 286 11.59 -2.68 -7.99
C ILE A 286 12.29 -1.58 -8.79
N ARG A 287 12.40 -0.36 -8.24
CA ARG A 287 12.96 0.81 -8.96
C ARG A 287 14.42 0.61 -9.38
N SER A 288 15.21 -0.01 -8.50
CA SER A 288 16.61 -0.33 -8.76
C SER A 288 16.80 -1.41 -9.84
N GLY A 289 15.74 -2.16 -10.18
CA GLY A 289 15.83 -3.32 -11.05
C GLY A 289 16.41 -4.56 -10.38
N LEU A 290 16.57 -4.56 -9.05
CA LEU A 290 17.06 -5.72 -8.31
C LEU A 290 16.09 -6.90 -8.38
N ALA A 291 14.77 -6.65 -8.46
CA ALA A 291 13.77 -7.67 -8.77
C ALA A 291 14.06 -8.41 -10.09
N ALA A 292 14.66 -7.73 -11.05
CA ALA A 292 14.95 -8.25 -12.39
C ALA A 292 16.41 -8.66 -12.57
N HIS A 293 17.20 -8.69 -11.49
CA HIS A 293 18.61 -9.04 -11.58
C HIS A 293 18.83 -10.56 -11.55
N ARG A 294 19.77 -11.02 -12.39
CA ARG A 294 20.20 -12.41 -12.45
C ARG A 294 21.40 -12.63 -11.54
N PHE A 295 21.28 -13.56 -10.60
CA PHE A 295 22.43 -14.14 -9.92
C PHE A 295 22.78 -15.46 -10.63
N ARG A 296 24.05 -15.63 -11.00
CA ARG A 296 24.55 -16.89 -11.59
C ARG A 296 25.10 -17.84 -10.55
N GLU A 297 25.60 -17.27 -9.46
CA GLU A 297 26.26 -17.95 -8.37
C GLU A 297 25.78 -17.33 -7.07
N MET A 298 25.80 -18.12 -5.99
CA MET A 298 25.46 -17.67 -4.65
C MET A 298 26.59 -16.81 -4.06
N PRO A 299 26.38 -15.50 -3.78
CA PRO A 299 27.42 -14.67 -3.22
C PRO A 299 27.50 -14.82 -1.69
N ALA A 300 28.63 -15.31 -1.18
CA ALA A 300 28.96 -15.35 0.25
C ALA A 300 27.82 -15.91 1.14
N PRO A 301 27.57 -17.24 1.11
CA PRO A 301 26.43 -17.89 1.78
C PRO A 301 26.17 -17.44 3.22
N GLN A 302 27.23 -17.32 4.03
CA GLN A 302 27.15 -16.91 5.43
C GLN A 302 26.60 -15.49 5.64
N ARG A 303 26.83 -14.59 4.69
CA ARG A 303 26.24 -13.25 4.72
C ARG A 303 24.76 -13.31 4.40
N VAL A 304 24.37 -14.10 3.39
CA VAL A 304 22.97 -14.26 2.96
C VAL A 304 22.11 -14.88 4.07
N LEU A 305 22.65 -15.83 4.84
CA LEU A 305 21.97 -16.38 6.02
C LEU A 305 21.51 -15.30 7.02
N ARG A 306 22.28 -14.24 7.21
CA ARG A 306 21.89 -13.10 8.07
C ARG A 306 20.83 -12.22 7.43
N VAL A 307 20.86 -12.08 6.10
CA VAL A 307 19.87 -11.29 5.36
C VAL A 307 18.46 -11.87 5.53
N TRP A 308 18.32 -13.19 5.63
CA TRP A 308 17.03 -13.87 5.86
C TRP A 308 16.31 -13.42 7.15
N GLU A 309 17.02 -12.90 8.14
CA GLU A 309 16.41 -12.44 9.40
C GLU A 309 15.66 -11.13 9.24
N THR A 310 16.18 -10.23 8.40
CA THR A 310 15.72 -8.83 8.32
C THR A 310 15.13 -8.46 6.96
N ALA A 311 15.53 -9.14 5.88
CA ALA A 311 15.16 -8.84 4.51
C ALA A 311 14.95 -10.16 3.71
N PRO A 312 13.92 -10.96 4.03
CA PRO A 312 13.72 -12.30 3.48
C PRO A 312 13.59 -12.30 1.95
N LEU A 313 12.90 -11.32 1.36
CA LEU A 313 12.79 -11.21 -0.10
C LEU A 313 14.15 -10.99 -0.77
N ALA A 314 15.00 -10.12 -0.20
CA ALA A 314 16.35 -9.90 -0.70
C ALA A 314 17.20 -11.18 -0.61
N ALA A 315 17.06 -11.91 0.51
CA ALA A 315 17.75 -13.18 0.70
C ALA A 315 17.26 -14.27 -0.26
N LEU A 316 15.96 -14.34 -0.55
CA LEU A 316 15.40 -15.25 -1.55
C LEU A 316 15.99 -14.97 -2.93
N LEU A 317 16.04 -13.72 -3.37
CA LEU A 317 16.60 -13.35 -4.68
C LEU A 317 18.09 -13.70 -4.79
N LEU A 318 18.86 -13.50 -3.72
CA LEU A 318 20.26 -13.96 -3.65
C LEU A 318 20.37 -15.49 -3.68
N THR A 319 19.33 -16.19 -3.18
CA THR A 319 19.23 -17.66 -3.15
C THR A 319 18.68 -18.29 -4.42
N SER A 320 18.24 -17.46 -5.38
CA SER A 320 17.77 -17.86 -6.70
C SER A 320 18.60 -18.97 -7.38
N PRO A 321 19.95 -18.91 -7.42
CA PRO A 321 20.75 -19.93 -8.11
C PRO A 321 20.65 -21.33 -7.50
N LEU A 322 20.27 -21.44 -6.22
CA LEU A 322 20.17 -22.73 -5.52
C LEU A 322 18.77 -23.33 -5.57
N LEU A 323 17.74 -22.55 -5.94
CA LEU A 323 16.35 -23.02 -5.92
C LEU A 323 16.09 -24.28 -6.75
N PRO A 324 16.74 -24.51 -7.92
CA PRO A 324 16.57 -25.76 -8.66
C PRO A 324 16.90 -27.03 -7.88
N TYR A 325 17.81 -26.98 -6.89
CA TYR A 325 18.13 -28.13 -6.02
C TYR A 325 16.99 -28.52 -5.07
N LEU A 326 15.96 -27.67 -4.91
CA LEU A 326 14.73 -27.99 -4.17
C LEU A 326 13.62 -28.55 -5.06
N SER A 327 13.84 -28.66 -6.38
CA SER A 327 12.83 -29.16 -7.33
C SER A 327 12.57 -30.67 -7.22
N GLY A 328 13.54 -31.43 -6.72
CA GLY A 328 13.53 -32.89 -6.76
C GLY A 328 13.84 -33.49 -8.14
N HIS A 329 14.25 -32.67 -9.12
CA HIS A 329 14.63 -33.12 -10.44
C HIS A 329 16.03 -33.77 -10.44
N ALA A 330 16.21 -34.84 -11.22
CA ALA A 330 17.43 -35.66 -11.19
C ALA A 330 18.72 -34.96 -11.65
N LEU A 331 18.59 -33.81 -12.34
CA LEU A 331 19.74 -32.99 -12.76
C LEU A 331 20.30 -32.08 -11.66
N TRP A 332 19.61 -32.00 -10.51
CA TRP A 332 19.93 -31.09 -9.42
C TRP A 332 20.06 -31.88 -8.12
N ASP A 333 21.21 -32.52 -7.92
CA ASP A 333 21.48 -33.36 -6.75
C ASP A 333 21.94 -32.50 -5.56
N PRO A 334 21.18 -32.42 -4.45
CA PRO A 334 21.58 -31.66 -3.27
C PRO A 334 22.96 -32.04 -2.71
N ASP A 335 23.42 -33.28 -2.92
CA ASP A 335 24.73 -33.74 -2.45
C ASP A 335 25.91 -32.99 -3.12
N GLU A 336 25.66 -32.24 -4.21
CA GLU A 336 26.65 -31.37 -4.85
C GLU A 336 26.96 -30.08 -4.06
N LEU A 337 26.06 -29.70 -3.15
CA LEU A 337 26.10 -28.42 -2.44
C LEU A 337 27.02 -28.46 -1.22
N ASP A 338 27.66 -27.33 -0.92
CA ASP A 338 28.42 -27.21 0.32
C ASP A 338 27.49 -27.11 1.56
N PRO A 339 28.02 -27.24 2.80
CA PRO A 339 27.21 -27.15 4.01
C PRO A 339 26.50 -25.81 4.23
N ASP A 340 27.09 -24.69 3.78
CA ASP A 340 26.50 -23.37 3.93
C ASP A 340 25.36 -23.15 2.91
N GLU A 341 25.49 -23.70 1.71
CA GLU A 341 24.44 -23.74 0.68
C GLU A 341 23.25 -24.61 1.11
N HIS A 342 23.51 -25.77 1.70
CA HIS A 342 22.48 -26.59 2.35
C HIS A 342 21.72 -25.81 3.43
N ALA A 343 22.45 -25.05 4.26
CA ALA A 343 21.84 -24.25 5.31
C ALA A 343 20.92 -23.14 4.74
N LEU A 344 21.25 -22.59 3.57
CA LEU A 344 20.42 -21.62 2.86
C LEU A 344 19.16 -22.25 2.28
N LEU A 345 19.25 -23.41 1.64
CA LEU A 345 18.06 -24.13 1.17
C LEU A 345 17.12 -24.51 2.32
N ALA A 346 17.68 -24.89 3.48
CA ALA A 346 16.89 -25.10 4.68
C ALA A 346 16.22 -23.82 5.20
N GLN A 347 16.74 -22.61 4.91
CA GLN A 347 16.03 -21.36 5.20
C GLN A 347 14.88 -21.13 4.23
N VAL A 348 15.06 -21.41 2.93
CA VAL A 348 13.97 -21.32 1.93
C VAL A 348 12.79 -22.18 2.37
N ASP A 349 13.05 -23.45 2.72
CA ASP A 349 12.01 -24.36 3.19
C ASP A 349 11.28 -23.87 4.43
N ARG A 350 12.03 -23.36 5.42
CA ARG A 350 11.44 -22.85 6.68
C ARG A 350 10.59 -21.59 6.47
N ARG A 351 11.01 -20.72 5.55
CA ARG A 351 10.44 -19.37 5.39
C ARG A 351 9.39 -19.26 4.29
N CYS A 352 9.44 -20.11 3.27
CA CYS A 352 8.58 -20.01 2.09
C CYS A 352 7.50 -21.10 2.04
N GLY A 353 7.63 -22.15 2.85
CA GLY A 353 6.56 -23.11 3.11
C GLY A 353 6.30 -24.10 1.97
N PRO A 354 5.25 -24.94 2.11
CA PRO A 354 4.99 -26.06 1.20
C PRO A 354 4.62 -25.63 -0.23
N THR A 355 3.93 -24.48 -0.38
CA THR A 355 3.56 -23.95 -1.71
C THR A 355 4.79 -23.70 -2.58
N ALA A 356 5.89 -23.18 -2.01
CA ALA A 356 7.13 -22.96 -2.74
C ALA A 356 7.71 -24.28 -3.30
N ARG A 357 7.68 -25.37 -2.52
CA ARG A 357 8.13 -26.70 -2.97
C ARG A 357 7.29 -27.24 -4.11
N VAL A 358 5.96 -27.08 -4.04
CA VAL A 358 5.05 -27.51 -5.11
C VAL A 358 5.40 -26.79 -6.40
N LEU A 359 5.61 -25.47 -6.36
CA LEU A 359 5.98 -24.67 -7.52
C LEU A 359 7.33 -25.08 -8.10
N LEU A 360 8.34 -25.28 -7.24
CA LEU A 360 9.67 -25.72 -7.67
C LEU A 360 9.66 -27.12 -8.30
N ALA A 361 8.74 -27.99 -7.87
CA ALA A 361 8.52 -29.31 -8.47
C ALA A 361 7.67 -29.26 -9.77
N GLY A 362 7.41 -28.07 -10.33
CA GLY A 362 6.59 -27.90 -11.54
C GLY A 362 5.09 -28.13 -11.30
N GLY A 363 4.64 -28.05 -10.05
CA GLY A 363 3.23 -28.17 -9.68
C GLY A 363 2.40 -26.94 -10.03
N ALA A 364 1.09 -27.06 -9.81
CA ALA A 364 0.13 -26.00 -10.15
C ALA A 364 0.33 -24.72 -9.31
N LEU A 365 0.03 -23.58 -9.94
CA LEU A 365 -0.04 -22.28 -9.28
C LEU A 365 -1.12 -22.26 -8.18
N PRO A 366 -0.96 -21.41 -7.13
CA PRO A 366 -2.02 -21.18 -6.15
C PRO A 366 -3.30 -20.70 -6.83
N ASP A 367 -4.45 -20.96 -6.19
CA ASP A 367 -5.74 -20.52 -6.73
C ASP A 367 -5.71 -19.01 -6.98
N PRO A 368 -5.96 -18.56 -8.22
CA PRO A 368 -6.01 -17.14 -8.54
C PRO A 368 -7.06 -16.37 -7.72
N GLN A 369 -8.09 -17.03 -7.20
CA GLN A 369 -9.08 -16.42 -6.31
C GLN A 369 -8.47 -15.95 -4.97
N ASP A 370 -7.46 -16.65 -4.45
CA ASP A 370 -6.76 -16.28 -3.21
C ASP A 370 -5.83 -15.06 -3.39
N SER A 371 -5.72 -14.58 -4.63
CA SER A 371 -4.69 -13.63 -5.07
C SER A 371 -5.22 -12.46 -5.90
N GLY A 372 -6.54 -12.36 -6.06
CA GLY A 372 -7.21 -11.27 -6.76
C GLY A 372 -8.40 -10.77 -5.95
N PHE A 373 -9.03 -9.67 -6.36
CA PHE A 373 -10.19 -9.11 -5.64
C PHE A 373 -11.48 -9.95 -5.77
N GLY A 374 -11.37 -11.23 -6.13
CA GLY A 374 -12.50 -12.11 -6.42
C GLY A 374 -13.27 -11.75 -7.69
N GLU A 375 -14.40 -12.43 -7.90
CA GLU A 375 -15.27 -12.27 -9.08
C GLU A 375 -15.95 -10.90 -9.19
N HIS A 376 -16.18 -10.25 -8.05
CA HIS A 376 -17.06 -9.09 -7.93
C HIS A 376 -16.51 -8.05 -6.92
N PRO A 377 -15.35 -7.41 -7.20
CA PRO A 377 -14.77 -6.38 -6.33
C PRO A 377 -15.75 -5.22 -6.02
N GLU A 378 -16.64 -4.91 -6.95
CA GLU A 378 -17.70 -3.91 -6.76
C GLU A 378 -18.70 -4.26 -5.66
N ARG A 379 -18.87 -5.55 -5.34
CA ARG A 379 -19.70 -5.99 -4.20
C ARG A 379 -18.99 -5.74 -2.89
N MET A 380 -17.68 -5.97 -2.83
CA MET A 380 -16.87 -5.62 -1.65
C MET A 380 -16.86 -4.11 -1.43
N GLU A 381 -16.77 -3.32 -2.50
CA GLU A 381 -16.79 -1.85 -2.42
C GLU A 381 -18.15 -1.31 -1.94
N ALA A 382 -19.25 -1.98 -2.30
CA ALA A 382 -20.59 -1.60 -1.87
C ALA A 382 -20.92 -2.02 -0.43
N LEU A 383 -20.00 -2.67 0.29
CA LEU A 383 -20.22 -3.03 1.69
C LEU A 383 -20.28 -1.77 2.56
N PRO A 384 -21.23 -1.70 3.52
CA PRO A 384 -21.25 -0.71 4.58
C PRO A 384 -19.90 -0.58 5.31
N PRO A 385 -19.56 0.63 5.81
CA PRO A 385 -18.37 0.83 6.64
C PRO A 385 -18.32 -0.16 7.81
N GLY A 386 -17.15 -0.77 8.04
CA GLY A 386 -16.93 -1.76 9.11
C GLY A 386 -17.49 -3.16 8.84
N GLN A 387 -18.32 -3.38 7.81
CA GLN A 387 -18.80 -4.72 7.47
C GLN A 387 -17.69 -5.59 6.88
N LEU A 388 -16.79 -5.02 6.08
CA LEU A 388 -15.61 -5.74 5.59
C LEU A 388 -14.73 -6.22 6.75
N ASP A 389 -14.50 -5.37 7.76
CA ASP A 389 -13.72 -5.74 8.94
C ASP A 389 -14.41 -6.82 9.77
N ALA A 390 -15.75 -6.81 9.85
CA ALA A 390 -16.52 -7.86 10.50
C ALA A 390 -16.39 -9.20 9.75
N ILE A 391 -16.53 -9.20 8.42
CA ILE A 391 -16.36 -10.39 7.59
C ILE A 391 -14.94 -10.96 7.75
N VAL A 392 -13.92 -10.11 7.71
CA VAL A 392 -12.51 -10.52 7.87
C VAL A 392 -12.26 -11.08 9.26
N ARG A 393 -12.85 -10.48 10.30
CA ARG A 393 -12.77 -11.00 11.67
C ARG A 393 -13.44 -12.36 11.82
N ASP A 394 -14.59 -12.56 11.17
CA ASP A 394 -15.32 -13.83 11.19
C ASP A 394 -14.58 -14.93 10.42
N MET A 395 -13.94 -14.58 9.29
CA MET A 395 -13.07 -15.51 8.54
C MET A 395 -11.82 -15.90 9.33
N ASN A 396 -11.33 -14.99 10.19
CA ASN A 396 -10.16 -15.18 11.05
C ASN A 396 -8.94 -15.78 10.30
N PRO A 397 -8.45 -15.13 9.23
CA PRO A 397 -7.33 -15.63 8.45
C PRO A 397 -6.07 -15.75 9.32
N ILE A 398 -5.38 -16.88 9.24
CA ILE A 398 -4.20 -17.19 10.05
C ILE A 398 -2.96 -17.16 9.15
N PRO A 399 -2.21 -16.04 9.12
CA PRO A 399 -1.03 -15.96 8.27
C PRO A 399 0.04 -16.96 8.72
N ALA A 400 0.63 -17.68 7.74
CA ALA A 400 1.64 -18.71 7.98
C ALA A 400 2.91 -18.45 7.16
N TRP A 401 2.86 -18.70 5.85
CA TRP A 401 3.97 -18.48 4.91
C TRP A 401 3.59 -17.46 3.84
N PRO A 402 4.54 -16.79 3.18
CA PRO A 402 4.24 -15.74 2.21
C PRO A 402 3.26 -16.14 1.09
N LEU A 403 3.33 -17.39 0.63
CA LEU A 403 2.49 -17.93 -0.45
C LEU A 403 1.30 -18.78 0.06
N ASP A 404 1.05 -18.78 1.36
CA ASP A 404 -0.13 -19.42 1.95
C ASP A 404 -1.41 -18.63 1.62
N ALA A 405 -2.54 -19.32 1.48
CA ALA A 405 -3.81 -18.74 1.02
C ALA A 405 -4.27 -17.57 1.89
N ASP A 406 -4.26 -17.72 3.23
CA ASP A 406 -4.70 -16.67 4.16
C ASP A 406 -3.74 -15.47 4.12
N THR A 407 -2.45 -15.74 3.96
CA THR A 407 -1.41 -14.70 3.87
C THR A 407 -1.52 -13.89 2.58
N ARG A 408 -1.87 -14.54 1.46
CA ARG A 408 -2.15 -13.90 0.17
C ARG A 408 -3.46 -13.13 0.19
N PHE A 409 -4.52 -13.72 0.75
CA PHE A 409 -5.81 -13.05 0.95
C PHE A 409 -5.65 -11.73 1.72
N LEU A 410 -4.87 -11.73 2.81
CA LEU A 410 -4.61 -10.52 3.60
C LEU A 410 -3.84 -9.44 2.82
N ALA A 411 -2.91 -9.82 1.93
CA ALA A 411 -2.20 -8.87 1.09
C ALA A 411 -3.10 -8.24 0.01
N VAL A 412 -4.00 -9.04 -0.57
CA VAL A 412 -5.04 -8.56 -1.50
C VAL A 412 -6.01 -7.63 -0.78
N LEU A 413 -6.44 -7.99 0.43
CA LEU A 413 -7.30 -7.14 1.24
C LEU A 413 -6.62 -5.80 1.55
N GLU A 414 -5.33 -5.81 1.89
CA GLU A 414 -4.56 -4.59 2.09
C GLU A 414 -4.55 -3.72 0.82
N ALA A 415 -4.31 -4.31 -0.36
CA ALA A 415 -4.41 -3.61 -1.64
C ALA A 415 -5.82 -3.03 -1.89
N PHE A 416 -6.87 -3.78 -1.56
CA PHE A 416 -8.26 -3.33 -1.68
C PHE A 416 -8.58 -2.16 -0.75
N THR A 417 -8.06 -2.18 0.48
CA THR A 417 -8.23 -1.04 1.41
C THR A 417 -7.51 0.21 0.91
N ALA A 418 -6.40 0.06 0.18
CA ALA A 418 -5.65 1.15 -0.45
C ALA A 418 -6.24 1.60 -1.80
N ARG A 419 -7.44 1.15 -2.20
CA ARG A 419 -8.02 1.41 -3.53
C ARG A 419 -8.14 2.89 -3.89
N GLU A 420 -8.38 3.79 -2.93
CA GLU A 420 -8.50 5.23 -3.24
C GLU A 420 -7.16 5.79 -3.70
N ALA A 421 -6.06 5.38 -3.07
CA ALA A 421 -4.73 5.69 -3.56
C ALA A 421 -4.50 5.13 -4.97
N LEU A 422 -4.96 3.89 -5.19
CA LEU A 422 -4.82 3.18 -6.46
C LEU A 422 -5.65 3.80 -7.60
N ARG A 423 -6.69 4.60 -7.29
CA ARG A 423 -7.47 5.37 -8.28
C ARG A 423 -6.73 6.59 -8.79
N GLU A 424 -5.89 7.18 -7.95
CA GLU A 424 -5.07 8.35 -8.29
C GLU A 424 -3.80 7.96 -9.07
N ALA A 425 -3.82 6.81 -9.75
CA ALA A 425 -2.72 6.35 -10.58
C ALA A 425 -2.42 7.41 -11.67
N PRO A 426 -1.17 7.89 -11.77
CA PRO A 426 -0.78 8.76 -12.87
C PRO A 426 -0.53 7.96 -14.17
N TYR A 427 -0.73 6.64 -14.13
CA TYR A 427 -0.47 5.68 -15.20
C TYR A 427 -1.76 5.06 -15.69
N ASP A 428 -1.83 4.74 -16.99
CA ASP A 428 -2.90 3.91 -17.53
C ASP A 428 -2.61 2.44 -17.25
N LEU A 429 -3.12 1.91 -16.13
CA LEU A 429 -2.81 0.55 -15.70
C LEU A 429 -3.25 -0.52 -16.72
N ALA A 430 -4.26 -0.22 -17.54
CA ALA A 430 -4.72 -1.13 -18.58
C ALA A 430 -3.70 -1.25 -19.71
N GLU A 431 -3.11 -0.13 -20.16
CA GLU A 431 -2.06 -0.12 -21.19
C GLU A 431 -0.84 -0.93 -20.75
N TYR A 432 -0.40 -0.75 -19.49
CA TYR A 432 0.72 -1.52 -18.95
C TYR A 432 0.39 -3.02 -18.82
N LEU A 433 -0.84 -3.36 -18.42
CA LEU A 433 -1.27 -4.76 -18.35
C LEU A 433 -1.36 -5.39 -19.75
N ASP A 434 -1.86 -4.66 -20.75
CA ASP A 434 -1.89 -5.11 -22.14
C ASP A 434 -0.48 -5.41 -22.66
N ALA A 435 0.50 -4.53 -22.38
CA ALA A 435 1.89 -4.75 -22.74
C ALA A 435 2.46 -6.03 -22.10
N VAL A 436 2.11 -6.30 -20.84
CA VAL A 436 2.47 -7.54 -20.15
C VAL A 436 1.79 -8.74 -20.82
N LEU A 437 0.47 -8.69 -21.06
CA LEU A 437 -0.31 -9.77 -21.65
C LEU A 437 0.17 -10.15 -23.06
N VAL A 438 0.58 -9.16 -23.85
CA VAL A 438 1.22 -9.37 -25.16
C VAL A 438 2.55 -10.11 -24.99
N TYR A 439 3.35 -9.77 -23.99
CA TYR A 439 4.62 -10.42 -23.73
C TYR A 439 4.46 -11.86 -23.24
N VAL A 440 3.55 -12.12 -22.29
CA VAL A 440 3.28 -13.48 -21.77
C VAL A 440 2.43 -14.33 -22.72
N ALA A 441 2.20 -13.88 -23.96
CA ALA A 441 1.53 -14.67 -24.98
C ALA A 441 2.37 -15.84 -25.53
N ASP A 442 3.64 -15.97 -25.10
CA ASP A 442 4.48 -17.14 -25.35
C ASP A 442 3.79 -18.43 -24.85
N PRO A 443 3.63 -19.47 -25.68
CA PRO A 443 3.04 -20.75 -25.28
C PRO A 443 3.67 -21.39 -24.02
N ARG A 444 4.97 -21.16 -23.80
CA ARG A 444 5.69 -21.65 -22.61
C ARG A 444 5.21 -21.01 -21.31
N LEU A 445 4.58 -19.84 -21.39
CA LEU A 445 4.05 -19.08 -20.26
C LEU A 445 2.52 -19.17 -20.15
N SER A 446 1.90 -20.15 -20.80
CA SER A 446 0.43 -20.26 -20.90
C SER A 446 -0.27 -20.38 -19.55
N GLU A 447 0.28 -21.13 -18.59
CA GLU A 447 -0.26 -21.24 -17.22
C GLU A 447 -0.17 -19.92 -16.45
N LEU A 448 0.97 -19.23 -16.58
CA LEU A 448 1.19 -17.91 -15.98
C LEU A 448 0.25 -16.86 -16.59
N ARG A 449 0.05 -16.91 -17.90
CA ARG A 449 -0.93 -16.07 -18.61
C ARG A 449 -2.34 -16.35 -18.13
N ALA A 450 -2.72 -17.61 -17.92
CA ALA A 450 -4.02 -17.97 -17.37
C ALA A 450 -4.21 -17.41 -15.94
N ALA A 451 -3.17 -17.47 -15.11
CA ALA A 451 -3.20 -16.87 -13.77
C ALA A 451 -3.36 -15.35 -13.79
N ILE A 452 -2.70 -14.64 -14.71
CA ILE A 452 -2.92 -13.19 -14.92
C ILE A 452 -4.34 -12.94 -15.43
N ALA A 453 -4.80 -13.70 -16.43
CA ALA A 453 -6.12 -13.51 -17.04
C ALA A 453 -7.28 -13.74 -16.07
N LEU A 454 -7.12 -14.64 -15.10
CA LEU A 454 -8.10 -14.86 -14.03
C LEU A 454 -8.17 -13.71 -13.02
N ARG A 455 -7.09 -12.90 -12.93
CA ARG A 455 -7.02 -11.67 -12.14
C ARG A 455 -7.41 -10.42 -12.96
N ASP A 456 -7.31 -10.51 -14.29
CA ASP A 456 -7.69 -9.47 -15.23
C ASP A 456 -9.21 -9.29 -15.29
N ARG A 457 -9.65 -8.05 -15.46
CA ARG A 457 -11.07 -7.68 -15.54
C ARG A 457 -11.32 -6.86 -16.81
N PRO A 458 -12.03 -7.43 -17.80
CA PRO A 458 -12.18 -6.85 -19.14
C PRO A 458 -13.06 -5.58 -19.22
N THR A 459 -13.51 -5.03 -18.09
CA THR A 459 -14.45 -3.89 -18.04
C THR A 459 -13.82 -2.57 -17.61
N SER A 460 -12.50 -2.49 -17.40
CA SER A 460 -11.87 -1.40 -16.64
C SER A 460 -11.16 -0.31 -17.47
N THR A 461 -11.62 0.03 -18.68
CA THR A 461 -11.11 1.21 -19.41
C THR A 461 -11.42 2.55 -18.72
N ASN A 462 -12.28 2.55 -17.70
CA ASN A 462 -12.51 3.71 -16.84
C ASN A 462 -11.42 3.82 -15.77
N ARG A 463 -10.72 4.96 -15.72
CA ARG A 463 -9.71 5.29 -14.69
C ARG A 463 -10.19 5.01 -13.26
N ARG A 464 -11.47 5.25 -12.96
CA ARG A 464 -12.04 4.99 -11.62
C ARG A 464 -12.10 3.50 -11.23
N THR A 465 -11.98 2.60 -12.20
CA THR A 465 -12.02 1.14 -12.00
C THR A 465 -10.70 0.45 -12.30
N GLN A 466 -9.68 1.18 -12.79
CA GLN A 466 -8.37 0.61 -13.13
C GLN A 466 -7.64 -0.01 -11.93
N TRP A 467 -7.93 0.46 -10.71
CA TRP A 467 -7.41 -0.15 -9.50
C TRP A 467 -7.72 -1.66 -9.40
N GLN A 468 -8.79 -2.15 -10.06
CA GLN A 468 -9.16 -3.57 -10.08
C GLN A 468 -8.13 -4.44 -10.83
N LEU A 469 -7.33 -3.84 -11.72
CA LEU A 469 -6.27 -4.52 -12.46
C LEU A 469 -5.00 -4.74 -11.65
N VAL A 470 -4.88 -4.12 -10.48
CA VAL A 470 -3.66 -4.13 -9.65
C VAL A 470 -3.14 -5.54 -9.36
N PRO A 471 -3.97 -6.54 -8.98
CA PRO A 471 -3.47 -7.91 -8.76
C PRO A 471 -2.94 -8.59 -10.02
N ALA A 472 -3.52 -8.32 -11.18
CA ALA A 472 -3.06 -8.84 -12.46
C ALA A 472 -1.75 -8.17 -12.90
N LEU A 473 -1.70 -6.83 -12.81
CA LEU A 473 -0.54 -6.04 -13.17
C LEU A 473 0.66 -6.33 -12.25
N SER A 474 0.44 -6.46 -10.93
CA SER A 474 1.49 -6.79 -9.96
C SER A 474 2.17 -8.12 -10.30
N LEU A 475 1.38 -9.19 -10.47
CA LEU A 475 1.89 -10.50 -10.89
C LEU A 475 2.57 -10.43 -12.26
N GLY A 476 1.94 -9.77 -13.20
CA GLY A 476 2.45 -9.57 -14.54
C GLY A 476 3.85 -8.94 -14.56
N CYS A 477 4.03 -7.84 -13.84
CA CYS A 477 5.32 -7.17 -13.69
C CYS A 477 6.35 -8.04 -12.97
N ALA A 478 5.96 -8.75 -11.91
CA ALA A 478 6.83 -9.68 -11.21
C ALA A 478 7.36 -10.77 -12.13
N LEU A 479 6.49 -11.36 -12.96
CA LEU A 479 6.87 -12.37 -13.96
C LEU A 479 7.81 -11.81 -15.03
N VAL A 480 7.50 -10.63 -15.58
CA VAL A 480 8.39 -9.97 -16.55
C VAL A 480 9.76 -9.70 -15.93
N ALA A 481 9.81 -9.26 -14.66
CA ALA A 481 11.06 -9.02 -13.95
C ALA A 481 11.87 -10.30 -13.75
N ARG A 482 11.25 -11.38 -13.27
CA ARG A 482 11.94 -12.66 -13.06
C ARG A 482 12.33 -13.32 -14.40
N GLN A 483 11.54 -13.16 -15.45
CA GLN A 483 11.90 -13.58 -16.81
C GLN A 483 13.10 -12.78 -17.35
N ALA A 484 13.16 -11.47 -17.09
CA ALA A 484 14.29 -10.63 -17.44
C ALA A 484 15.58 -11.08 -16.72
N ALA A 485 15.48 -11.46 -15.45
CA ALA A 485 16.59 -12.05 -14.71
C ALA A 485 17.03 -13.37 -15.34
N GLN A 486 16.11 -14.28 -15.59
CA GLN A 486 16.43 -15.65 -15.94
C GLN A 486 16.86 -15.84 -17.40
N HIS A 487 16.09 -15.27 -18.34
CA HIS A 487 16.23 -15.51 -19.78
C HIS A 487 16.69 -14.27 -20.57
N GLY A 488 16.56 -13.07 -19.98
CA GLY A 488 16.93 -11.83 -20.62
C GLY A 488 16.10 -11.51 -21.87
N GLY A 489 16.73 -10.92 -22.89
CA GLY A 489 16.08 -10.64 -24.18
C GLY A 489 15.00 -9.57 -24.10
N ALA A 490 13.85 -9.83 -24.74
CA ALA A 490 12.74 -8.88 -24.86
C ALA A 490 12.07 -8.51 -23.53
N ALA A 491 12.27 -9.31 -22.47
CA ALA A 491 11.76 -9.01 -21.14
C ALA A 491 12.47 -7.80 -20.51
N VAL A 492 13.76 -7.60 -20.79
CA VAL A 492 14.58 -6.53 -20.19
C VAL A 492 14.08 -5.12 -20.53
N PRO A 493 13.85 -4.74 -21.81
CA PRO A 493 13.32 -3.42 -22.11
C PRO A 493 11.89 -3.23 -21.60
N LEU A 494 11.05 -4.27 -21.59
CA LEU A 494 9.69 -4.20 -21.06
C LEU A 494 9.70 -3.99 -19.53
N GLU A 495 10.52 -4.76 -18.80
CA GLU A 495 10.73 -4.62 -17.37
C GLU A 495 11.10 -3.18 -16.99
N ARG A 496 12.09 -2.59 -17.68
CA ARG A 496 12.51 -1.20 -17.45
C ARG A 496 11.37 -0.21 -17.66
N GLY A 497 10.54 -0.41 -18.68
CA GLY A 497 9.36 0.42 -18.95
C GLY A 497 8.27 0.30 -17.89
N LEU A 498 8.16 -0.86 -17.23
CA LEU A 498 7.15 -1.14 -16.20
C LEU A 498 7.52 -0.64 -14.79
N ARG A 499 8.81 -0.41 -14.51
CA ARG A 499 9.31 -0.15 -13.13
C ARG A 499 8.58 0.97 -12.42
N ASP A 500 8.34 2.10 -13.07
CA ASP A 500 7.73 3.26 -12.43
C ASP A 500 6.26 3.01 -12.06
N ALA A 501 5.49 2.43 -12.99
CA ALA A 501 4.10 2.06 -12.76
C ALA A 501 3.99 0.96 -11.69
N TRP A 502 4.86 -0.05 -11.75
CA TRP A 502 4.86 -1.13 -10.77
C TRP A 502 5.30 -0.66 -9.38
N ALA A 503 6.34 0.18 -9.29
CA ALA A 503 6.77 0.78 -8.02
C ALA A 503 5.70 1.69 -7.41
N TRP A 504 4.88 2.33 -8.24
CA TRP A 504 3.73 3.09 -7.77
C TRP A 504 2.66 2.16 -7.17
N VAL A 505 2.31 1.07 -7.85
CA VAL A 505 1.39 0.04 -7.32
C VAL A 505 1.92 -0.55 -6.02
N ALA A 506 3.20 -0.93 -5.99
CA ALA A 506 3.86 -1.51 -4.82
C ALA A 506 3.94 -0.56 -3.63
N ARG A 507 3.86 0.77 -3.83
CA ARG A 507 3.78 1.73 -2.71
C ARG A 507 2.47 1.57 -1.93
N SER A 508 1.37 1.27 -2.63
CA SER A 508 0.04 1.09 -2.04
C SER A 508 -0.25 -0.37 -1.66
N ALA A 509 0.41 -1.32 -2.32
CA ALA A 509 0.23 -2.75 -2.10
C ALA A 509 1.59 -3.51 -2.01
N PRO A 510 2.47 -3.17 -1.05
CA PRO A 510 3.83 -3.70 -1.01
C PRO A 510 3.88 -5.21 -0.75
N LYS A 511 3.00 -5.71 0.13
CA LYS A 511 2.93 -7.15 0.43
C LYS A 511 2.50 -7.98 -0.78
N LEU A 512 1.52 -7.48 -1.54
CA LEU A 512 1.06 -8.13 -2.78
C LEU A 512 2.21 -8.22 -3.78
N ALA A 513 2.92 -7.11 -4.01
CA ALA A 513 4.07 -7.08 -4.90
C ALA A 513 5.22 -7.99 -4.43
N ALA A 514 5.52 -8.03 -3.13
CA ALA A 514 6.51 -8.95 -2.56
C ALA A 514 6.13 -10.41 -2.81
N GLN A 515 4.90 -10.80 -2.47
CA GLN A 515 4.40 -12.17 -2.67
C GLN A 515 4.33 -12.56 -4.14
N ASP A 516 4.02 -11.62 -5.04
CA ASP A 516 4.03 -11.88 -6.48
C ASP A 516 5.46 -12.04 -7.03
N ILE A 517 6.46 -11.33 -6.48
CA ILE A 517 7.89 -11.58 -6.79
C ILE A 517 8.29 -12.98 -6.34
N GLU A 518 7.92 -13.39 -5.12
CA GLU A 518 8.21 -14.73 -4.62
C GLU A 518 7.53 -15.81 -5.47
N LEU A 519 6.24 -15.63 -5.79
CA LEU A 519 5.49 -16.54 -6.65
C LEU A 519 6.13 -16.69 -8.03
N ALA A 520 6.49 -15.56 -8.66
CA ALA A 520 7.17 -15.55 -9.95
C ALA A 520 8.52 -16.26 -9.90
N GLU A 521 9.29 -16.04 -8.83
CA GLU A 521 10.60 -16.65 -8.66
C GLU A 521 10.54 -18.16 -8.55
N PHE A 522 9.69 -18.69 -7.65
CA PHE A 522 9.56 -20.13 -7.47
C PHE A 522 8.99 -20.82 -8.71
N THR A 523 8.01 -20.21 -9.37
CA THR A 523 7.41 -20.79 -10.57
C THR A 523 8.43 -20.91 -11.70
N LEU A 524 9.17 -19.83 -11.98
CA LEU A 524 10.13 -19.83 -13.08
C LEU A 524 11.37 -20.68 -12.75
N ALA A 525 11.85 -20.67 -11.50
CA ALA A 525 12.90 -21.58 -11.07
C ALA A 525 12.48 -23.06 -11.20
N GLY A 526 11.20 -23.37 -10.92
CA GLY A 526 10.63 -24.69 -11.15
C GLY A 526 10.63 -25.08 -12.62
N PHE A 527 10.21 -24.18 -13.51
CA PHE A 527 10.28 -24.42 -14.96
C PHE A 527 11.71 -24.66 -15.44
N GLN A 528 12.68 -23.86 -14.99
CA GLN A 528 14.08 -24.05 -15.33
C GLN A 528 14.66 -25.38 -14.87
N ALA A 529 14.19 -25.91 -13.73
CA ALA A 529 14.67 -27.20 -13.24
C ALA A 529 14.18 -28.39 -14.09
N HIS A 530 13.09 -28.21 -14.84
CA HIS A 530 12.40 -29.24 -15.61
C HIS A 530 12.50 -29.08 -17.15
N GLU A 531 13.12 -28.01 -17.64
CA GLU A 531 13.59 -27.87 -19.03
C GLU A 531 14.97 -28.55 -19.21
#